data_AF-A0A1I0MA27-F1
#
_entry.id   AF-A0A1I0MA27-F1
#
_cell.length_a   1.000
_cell.length_b   1.000
_cell.length_c   1.000
_cell.angle_alpha   90.00
_cell.angle_beta   90.00
_cell.angle_gamma   90.00
#
_symmetry.space_group_name_H-M   'P 1'
#
loop_
_entity.id
_entity.type
_entity.pdbx_description
1 polymer ?
#
loop_
_entity_poly.entity_id
_entity_poly.type
_entity_poly.pdbx_seq_one_letter_code
_entity_poly.pdbx_strand_id
1 'polypeptide(L)'
;MSHQRQDLDTRRIVWSGATLLAALLVVLVVCFVLWRSWAPPVLQHVHRPPEPRLQPDPTRDLATYRHAQRNADYWGWVDREHGIARIPVERAMELMAKQPPETEDVR
;
A
#
# COMPACT_ATOMS: atom_id res chain seq x y z
N MET A 1 9.61 44.35 57.45
CA MET A 1 9.74 43.30 56.42
C MET A 1 8.76 42.18 56.72
N SER A 2 7.53 42.29 56.22
CA SER A 2 6.46 41.33 56.46
C SER A 2 6.62 40.10 55.54
N HIS A 3 6.76 38.93 56.16
CA HIS A 3 6.71 37.64 55.47
C HIS A 3 5.26 37.16 55.44
N GLN A 4 4.50 37.57 54.41
CA GLN A 4 3.19 36.99 54.13
C GLN A 4 3.42 35.60 53.54
N ARG A 5 3.39 34.58 54.38
CA ARG A 5 3.32 33.19 53.91
C ARG A 5 1.96 33.06 53.21
N GLN A 6 2.00 32.99 51.88
CA GLN A 6 0.84 32.61 51.09
C GLN A 6 0.41 31.22 51.60
N ASP A 7 -0.71 31.15 52.31
CA ASP A 7 -1.46 29.92 52.53
C ASP A 7 -1.96 29.48 51.15
N LEU A 8 -1.05 28.84 50.43
CA LEU A 8 -1.35 28.10 49.23
C LEU A 8 -2.20 26.93 49.69
N ASP A 9 -3.52 27.10 49.57
CA ASP A 9 -4.55 26.10 49.83
C ASP A 9 -4.08 24.73 49.29
N THR A 10 -3.52 23.90 50.18
CA THR A 10 -2.88 22.63 49.81
C THR A 10 -3.87 21.72 49.11
N ARG A 11 -5.14 21.83 49.51
CA ARG A 11 -6.29 21.13 48.90
C ARG A 11 -6.48 21.51 47.43
N ARG A 12 -6.28 22.79 47.05
CA ARG A 12 -6.39 23.25 45.65
C ARG A 12 -5.23 22.74 44.80
N ILE A 13 -4.02 22.68 45.36
CA ILE A 13 -2.84 22.12 44.68
C ILE A 13 -3.01 20.61 44.45
N VAL A 14 -3.52 19.88 45.44
CA VAL A 14 -3.81 18.45 45.30
C VAL A 14 -4.88 18.20 44.24
N TRP A 15 -5.94 19.02 44.20
CA TRP A 15 -6.98 18.92 43.19
C TRP A 15 -6.48 19.25 41.78
N SER A 16 -5.67 20.30 41.61
CA SER A 16 -5.10 20.63 40.30
C SER A 16 -4.11 19.57 39.81
N GLY A 17 -3.32 18.99 40.72
CA GLY A 17 -2.45 17.86 40.41
C GLY A 17 -3.25 16.63 39.98
N ALA A 18 -4.33 16.31 40.70
CA ALA A 18 -5.20 15.19 40.38
C ALA A 18 -5.91 15.38 39.03
N THR A 19 -6.39 16.59 38.70
CA THR A 19 -7.02 16.85 37.40
C THR A 19 -6.02 16.79 36.25
N LEU A 20 -4.80 17.30 36.42
CA LEU A 20 -3.72 17.17 35.43
C LEU A 20 -3.36 15.70 35.17
N LEU A 21 -3.21 14.90 36.23
CA LEU A 21 -2.92 13.47 36.13
C LEU A 21 -4.06 12.72 35.41
N ALA A 22 -5.31 13.01 35.77
CA ALA A 22 -6.47 12.40 35.15
C ALA A 22 -6.56 12.76 33.65
N ALA A 23 -6.34 14.03 33.29
CA ALA A 23 -6.32 14.47 31.91
C ALA A 23 -5.22 13.76 31.10
N LEU A 24 -4.01 13.63 31.67
CA LEU A 24 -2.90 12.90 31.04
C LEU A 24 -3.27 11.43 30.79
N LEU A 25 -3.86 10.75 31.77
CA LEU A 25 -4.29 9.36 31.64
C LEU A 25 -5.38 9.21 30.57
N VAL A 26 -6.35 10.12 30.51
CA VAL A 26 -7.39 10.13 29.47
C VAL A 26 -6.77 10.26 28.09
N VAL A 27 -5.83 11.19 27.89
CA VAL A 27 -5.14 11.36 26.61
C VAL A 27 -4.37 10.09 26.22
N LEU A 28 -3.67 9.45 27.16
CA LEU A 28 -2.96 8.19 26.90
C LEU A 28 -3.91 7.06 26.52
N VAL A 29 -5.05 6.94 27.19
CA VAL A 29 -6.09 5.94 26.88
C VAL A 29 -6.69 6.18 25.50
N VAL A 30 -7.05 7.43 25.19
CA VAL A 30 -7.59 7.79 23.87
C VAL A 30 -6.56 7.50 22.78
N CYS A 31 -5.30 7.90 22.97
CA CYS A 31 -4.21 7.61 22.04
C CYS A 31 -4.02 6.10 21.85
N PHE A 32 -4.05 5.32 22.93
CA PHE A 32 -3.94 3.86 22.89
C PHE A 32 -5.11 3.20 22.13
N VAL A 33 -6.34 3.65 22.36
CA VAL A 33 -7.53 3.13 21.68
C VAL A 33 -7.52 3.48 20.19
N LEU A 34 -7.16 4.72 19.84
CA LEU A 34 -7.02 5.15 18.45
C LEU A 34 -5.90 4.39 17.75
N TRP A 35 -4.74 4.23 18.38
CA TRP A 35 -3.67 3.42 17.81
C TRP A 35 -4.13 1.97 17.62
N ARG A 36 -4.73 1.32 18.63
CA ARG A 36 -5.21 -0.06 18.50
C ARG A 36 -6.23 -0.22 17.38
N SER A 37 -7.16 0.72 17.23
CA SER A 37 -8.22 0.63 16.20
C SER A 37 -7.70 0.89 14.78
N TRP A 38 -6.61 1.64 14.63
CA TRP A 38 -5.98 1.93 13.33
C TRP A 38 -4.74 1.08 13.05
N ALA A 39 -4.27 0.30 14.02
CA ALA A 39 -3.16 -0.62 13.83
C ALA A 39 -3.60 -1.73 12.88
N PRO A 40 -2.93 -1.90 11.72
CA PRO A 40 -3.24 -3.00 10.84
C PRO A 40 -3.05 -4.33 11.61
N PRO A 41 -3.87 -5.36 11.35
CA PRO A 41 -3.62 -6.68 11.89
C PRO A 41 -2.19 -7.05 11.52
N VAL A 42 -1.37 -7.43 12.51
CA VAL A 42 -0.01 -7.91 12.26
C VAL A 42 -0.13 -9.00 11.21
N LEU A 43 0.42 -8.77 10.01
CA LEU A 43 0.43 -9.74 8.93
C LEU A 43 1.31 -10.91 9.37
N GLN A 44 0.73 -11.85 10.13
CA GLN A 44 1.40 -13.05 10.60
C GLN A 44 1.73 -14.03 9.46
N HIS A 45 1.31 -13.70 8.23
CA HIS A 45 1.72 -14.38 7.01
C HIS A 45 2.69 -13.48 6.25
N VAL A 46 3.88 -13.27 6.81
CA VAL A 46 5.03 -12.95 5.96
C VAL A 46 5.27 -14.22 5.16
N HIS A 47 4.70 -14.31 3.96
CA HIS A 47 5.17 -15.22 2.94
C HIS A 47 6.65 -14.89 2.78
N ARG A 48 7.50 -15.66 3.46
CA ARG A 48 8.95 -15.52 3.30
C ARG A 48 9.18 -15.79 1.82
N PRO A 49 9.74 -14.83 1.05
CA PRO A 49 10.02 -15.09 -0.34
C PRO A 49 10.89 -16.35 -0.40
N PRO A 50 10.66 -17.23 -1.39
CA PRO A 50 11.51 -18.39 -1.57
C PRO A 50 12.97 -17.93 -1.64
N GLU A 51 13.88 -18.80 -1.20
CA GLU A 51 15.31 -18.49 -1.22
C GLU A 51 15.72 -17.97 -2.60
N PRO A 52 16.61 -16.96 -2.68
CA PRO A 52 17.04 -16.39 -3.95
C PRO A 52 17.60 -17.49 -4.85
N ARG A 53 16.84 -17.88 -5.88
CA ARG A 53 17.28 -18.88 -6.85
C ARG A 53 18.12 -18.19 -7.90
N LEU A 54 19.34 -18.67 -8.11
CA LEU A 54 20.17 -18.20 -9.23
C LEU A 54 19.48 -18.58 -10.54
N GLN A 55 19.35 -17.62 -11.45
CA GLN A 55 18.88 -17.90 -12.81
C GLN A 55 19.88 -18.83 -13.50
N PRO A 56 19.46 -20.01 -13.99
CA PRO A 56 20.38 -21.04 -14.47
C PRO A 56 21.11 -20.64 -15.75
N ASP A 57 20.47 -19.88 -16.65
CA ASP A 57 21.08 -19.35 -17.87
C ASP A 57 20.53 -17.95 -18.19
N PRO A 58 21.14 -16.88 -17.64
CA PRO A 58 20.66 -15.52 -17.87
C PRO A 58 20.77 -15.07 -19.32
N THR A 59 21.69 -15.65 -20.11
CA THR A 59 21.93 -15.24 -21.50
C THR A 59 20.82 -15.74 -22.41
N ARG A 60 20.47 -17.02 -22.27
CA ARG A 60 19.37 -17.64 -23.03
C ARG A 60 18.03 -17.01 -22.69
N ASP A 61 17.78 -16.74 -21.42
CA ASP A 61 16.53 -16.13 -20.98
C ASP A 61 16.40 -14.69 -21.51
N LEU A 62 17.48 -13.90 -21.49
CA LEU A 62 17.50 -12.57 -22.08
C LEU A 62 17.28 -12.61 -23.60
N ALA A 63 17.86 -13.58 -24.30
CA ALA A 63 17.64 -13.75 -25.75
C ALA A 63 16.17 -14.09 -26.06
N THR A 64 15.57 -15.00 -25.29
CA THR A 64 14.15 -15.38 -25.38
C THR A 64 13.25 -14.18 -25.13
N TYR A 65 13.51 -13.42 -24.06
CA TYR A 65 12.77 -12.23 -23.70
C TYR A 65 12.83 -11.17 -24.82
N ARG A 66 14.03 -10.88 -25.34
CA ARG A 66 14.20 -9.92 -26.45
C ARG A 66 13.48 -10.36 -27.72
N HIS A 67 13.44 -11.66 -28.00
CA HIS A 67 12.70 -12.18 -29.15
C HIS A 67 11.18 -12.02 -28.96
N ALA A 68 10.67 -12.33 -27.77
CA ALA A 68 9.27 -12.14 -27.44
C ALA A 68 8.86 -10.67 -27.51
N GLN A 69 9.70 -9.76 -27.01
CA GLN A 69 9.43 -8.32 -27.03
C GLN A 69 9.41 -7.78 -28.46
N ARG A 70 10.38 -8.16 -29.31
CA ARG A 70 10.32 -7.83 -30.74
C ARG A 70 9.01 -8.28 -31.37
N ASN A 71 8.55 -9.49 -31.09
CA ASN A 71 7.28 -10.00 -31.64
C ASN A 71 6.02 -9.29 -31.09
N ALA A 72 6.12 -8.54 -30.00
CA ALA A 72 5.01 -7.75 -29.45
C ALA A 72 4.88 -6.39 -30.16
N ASP A 73 5.96 -5.89 -30.75
CA ASP A 73 6.02 -4.56 -31.38
C ASP A 73 5.64 -4.59 -32.87
N TYR A 74 5.49 -5.79 -33.46
CA TYR A 74 5.17 -5.96 -34.88
C TYR A 74 3.76 -6.49 -35.13
N TRP A 75 3.23 -6.11 -36.29
CA TRP A 75 2.01 -6.66 -36.86
C TRP A 75 2.24 -8.10 -37.32
N GLY A 76 1.26 -8.97 -37.10
CA GLY A 76 1.32 -10.34 -37.57
C GLY A 76 -0.03 -11.03 -37.51
N TRP A 77 -0.13 -12.20 -38.14
CA TRP A 77 -1.30 -13.07 -37.97
C TRP A 77 -1.06 -14.00 -36.78
N VAL A 78 -2.02 -14.07 -35.86
CA VAL A 78 -2.04 -15.10 -34.81
C VAL A 78 -2.71 -16.35 -35.38
N ASP A 79 -3.86 -16.17 -36.02
CA ASP A 79 -4.60 -17.20 -36.72
C ASP A 79 -5.22 -16.61 -37.98
N ARG A 80 -4.71 -17.02 -39.14
CA ARG A 80 -5.16 -16.49 -40.42
C ARG A 80 -6.48 -17.11 -40.87
N GLU A 81 -6.78 -18.33 -40.43
CA GLU A 81 -8.00 -19.04 -40.79
C GLU A 81 -9.22 -18.42 -40.09
N HIS A 82 -9.03 -18.01 -38.84
CA HIS A 82 -10.05 -17.35 -38.03
C HIS A 82 -10.00 -15.81 -38.09
N GLY A 83 -9.11 -15.24 -38.91
CA GLY A 83 -9.01 -13.79 -39.09
C GLY A 83 -8.46 -13.03 -37.86
N ILE A 84 -7.73 -13.71 -36.98
CA ILE A 84 -7.17 -13.13 -35.76
C ILE A 84 -5.79 -12.56 -36.05
N ALA A 85 -5.70 -11.23 -36.09
CA ALA A 85 -4.45 -10.49 -36.25
C ALA A 85 -3.91 -10.00 -34.89
N ARG A 86 -2.58 -9.99 -34.76
CA ARG A 86 -1.83 -9.31 -33.71
C ARG A 86 -1.59 -7.87 -34.12
N ILE A 87 -1.87 -6.97 -33.19
CA ILE A 87 -1.54 -5.55 -33.28
C ILE A 87 -0.41 -5.22 -32.29
N PRO A 88 0.47 -4.23 -32.58
CA PRO A 88 1.47 -3.76 -31.63
C PRO A 88 0.84 -3.28 -30.33
N VAL A 89 1.52 -3.52 -29.22
CA VAL A 89 1.00 -3.22 -27.87
C VAL A 89 0.69 -1.74 -27.71
N GLU A 90 1.53 -0.85 -28.24
CA GLU A 90 1.30 0.60 -28.24
C GLU A 90 -0.02 0.95 -28.91
N ARG A 91 -0.31 0.32 -30.05
CA ARG A 91 -1.56 0.55 -30.77
C ARG A 91 -2.76 -0.02 -30.01
N ALA A 92 -2.60 -1.17 -29.37
CA ALA A 92 -3.64 -1.73 -28.51
C ALA A 92 -3.97 -0.77 -27.35
N MET A 93 -2.95 -0.23 -26.68
CA MET A 93 -3.12 0.74 -25.61
C MET A 93 -3.83 2.02 -26.09
N GLU A 94 -3.47 2.56 -27.25
CA GLU A 94 -4.16 3.71 -27.84
C GLU A 94 -5.64 3.44 -28.11
N LEU A 95 -5.97 2.24 -28.63
CA LEU A 95 -7.35 1.86 -28.91
C LEU A 95 -8.15 1.70 -27.61
N MET A 96 -7.57 1.06 -26.59
CA MET A 96 -8.19 0.93 -25.27
C MET A 96 -8.35 2.27 -24.55
N ALA A 97 -7.42 3.21 -24.73
CA ALA A 97 -7.52 4.54 -24.15
C ALA A 97 -8.60 5.39 -24.84
N LYS A 98 -8.80 5.20 -26.14
CA LYS A 98 -9.84 5.88 -26.92
C LYS A 98 -11.22 5.30 -26.69
N GLN A 99 -11.30 4.00 -26.45
CA GLN A 99 -12.53 3.28 -26.20
C GLN A 99 -12.37 2.51 -24.89
N PRO A 100 -12.89 3.04 -23.77
CA PRO A 100 -12.98 2.28 -22.54
C PRO A 100 -13.63 0.93 -22.86
N PRO A 101 -13.13 -0.19 -22.31
CA PRO A 101 -13.77 -1.48 -22.54
C PRO A 101 -15.23 -1.33 -22.13
N GLU A 102 -16.15 -1.58 -23.07
CA GLU A 102 -17.54 -1.77 -22.70
C GLU A 102 -17.53 -2.92 -21.68
N THR A 103 -17.86 -2.60 -20.44
CA THR A 103 -18.03 -3.60 -19.39
C THR A 103 -19.23 -4.43 -19.79
N GLU A 104 -18.98 -5.50 -20.54
CA GLU A 104 -19.98 -6.53 -20.79
C GLU A 104 -20.32 -7.12 -19.43
N ASP A 105 -21.49 -6.72 -18.92
CA ASP A 105 -22.13 -7.21 -17.70
C ASP A 105 -22.37 -8.71 -17.88
N VAL A 106 -21.37 -9.50 -17.50
CA VAL A 106 -21.49 -10.96 -17.39
C VAL A 106 -22.43 -11.26 -16.23
N ARG A 107 -23.73 -11.27 -16.53
CA ARG A 107 -24.81 -11.72 -15.64
C ARG A 107 -24.88 -13.25 -15.60
#